data_AF-A0A967C7J6-F1
#
_entry.id   AF-A0A967C7J6-F1
#
_cell.length_a   1.000
_cell.length_b   1.000
_cell.length_c   1.000
_cell.angle_alpha   90.00
_cell.angle_beta   90.00
_cell.angle_gamma   90.00
#
_symmetry.space_group_name_H-M   'P 1'
#
loop_
_entity.id
_entity.type
_entity.pdbx_description
1 polymer ?
#
loop_
_entity_poly.entity_id
_entity_poly.type
_entity_poly.pdbx_seq_one_letter_code
_entity_poly.pdbx_strand_id
1 'polypeptide(L)' 'MGVITALLILAGLVVIHEAGHFFAATWQGIRVSGFSVGFGPVLLER' A
#
# COMPACT_ATOMS: atom_id res chain seq x y z
N MET A 1 15.48 -14.26 -12.99
CA MET A 1 14.41 -14.88 -12.19
C MET A 1 14.17 -14.16 -10.86
N GLY A 2 15.18 -13.95 -10.00
CA GLY A 2 14.97 -13.39 -8.65
C GLY A 2 14.37 -11.98 -8.57
N VAL A 3 14.80 -11.05 -9.44
CA VAL A 3 14.33 -9.64 -9.39
C VAL A 3 12.83 -9.54 -9.70
N ILE A 4 12.36 -10.23 -10.74
CA ILE A 4 10.94 -10.22 -11.12
C ILE A 4 10.08 -10.83 -10.00
N THR A 5 10.51 -11.96 -9.44
CA THR A 5 9.83 -12.59 -8.30
C THR A 5 9.78 -11.66 -7.08
N ALA A 6 10.88 -10.98 -6.76
CA ALA A 6 10.93 -10.03 -5.66
C ALA A 6 9.98 -8.84 -5.88
N LEU A 7 9.91 -8.29 -7.09
CA LEU A 7 8.98 -7.21 -7.43
C LEU A 7 7.52 -7.65 -7.32
N LEU A 8 7.19 -8.88 -7.75
CA LEU A 8 5.84 -9.43 -7.61
C LEU A 8 5.43 -9.59 -6.15
N ILE A 9 6.33 -10.13 -5.32
CA ILE A 9 6.09 -10.26 -3.88
C ILE A 9 5.92 -8.88 -3.25
N LEU A 10 6.81 -7.94 -3.55
CA LEU A 10 6.73 -6.57 -3.02
C LEU A 10 5.43 -5.87 -3.43
N ALA A 11 5.02 -6.00 -4.70
CA ALA A 11 3.75 -5.45 -5.17
C ALA A 11 2.55 -6.05 -4.42
N GLY A 12 2.54 -7.38 -4.24
CA GLY A 12 1.49 -8.06 -3.46
C GLY A 12 1.46 -7.61 -1.99
N LEU A 13 2.62 -7.47 -1.36
CA LEU A 13 2.74 -6.98 0.01
C LEU A 13 2.21 -5.56 0.16
N VAL A 14 2.54 -4.65 -0.76
CA VAL A 14 2.04 -3.26 -0.75
C VAL A 14 0.53 -3.23 -0.89
N VAL A 15 -0.05 -4.04 -1.79
CA VAL A 15 -1.52 -4.14 -1.94
C VAL A 15 -2.18 -4.58 -0.63
N ILE A 16 -1.66 -5.61 0.04
CA ILE A 16 -2.21 -6.09 1.31
C ILE A 16 -2.04 -5.05 2.42
N HIS A 17 -0.91 -4.36 2.46
CA HIS A 17 -0.62 -3.31 3.43
C HIS A 17 -1.62 -2.15 3.33
N GLU A 18 -1.78 -1.58 2.13
CA GLU A 18 -2.73 -0.49 1.89
C GLU A 18 -4.17 -0.95 2.15
N ALA A 19 -4.50 -2.20 1.82
CA ALA A 19 -5.83 -2.76 2.11
C ALA A 19 -6.10 -2.80 3.62
N GLY A 20 -5.08 -3.15 4.42
CA GLY A 20 -5.13 -3.09 5.89
C GLY A 20 -5.48 -1.69 6.40
N HIS A 21 -4.83 -0.64 5.89
CA HIS A 21 -5.16 0.74 6.24
C HIS A 21 -6.58 1.12 5.86
N PHE A 22 -7.00 0.76 4.65
CA PHE A 22 -8.35 1.05 4.17
C PHE A 22 -9.43 0.39 5.06
N PHE A 23 -9.25 -0.89 5.41
CA PHE A 23 -10.16 -1.60 6.29
C PHE A 23 -10.13 -1.05 7.72
N ALA A 24 -8.95 -0.73 8.26
CA ALA A 24 -8.83 -0.13 9.59
C ALA A 24 -9.55 1.22 9.65
N ALA A 25 -9.34 2.10 8.66
CA ALA A 25 -10.02 3.39 8.56
C ALA A 25 -11.55 3.23 8.45
N THR A 26 -12.01 2.32 7.59
CA THR A 26 -13.44 2.03 7.41
C THR A 26 -14.06 1.50 8.71
N TRP A 27 -13.38 0.60 9.41
CA TRP A 27 -13.84 0.05 10.70
C TRP A 27 -13.94 1.14 11.77
N GLN A 28 -13.02 2.10 11.77
CA GLN A 28 -13.04 3.25 12.67
C GLN A 28 -14.07 4.33 12.28
N GLY A 29 -14.85 4.12 11.21
CA GLY A 29 -15.84 5.09 10.72
C GLY A 29 -15.21 6.30 10.03
N ILE A 30 -13.94 6.22 9.63
CA ILE A 30 -13.25 7.27 8.88
C ILE A 30 -13.71 7.19 7.42
N ARG A 31 -14.19 8.31 6.89
CA ARG A 31 -14.64 8.40 5.49
C ARG A 31 -13.43 8.37 4.55
N VAL A 32 -13.20 7.23 3.93
CA VAL A 32 -12.21 7.02 2.87
C VAL A 32 -12.79 7.39 1.50
N SER A 33 -12.05 8.14 0.69
CA SER A 33 -12.48 8.58 -0.66
C SER A 33 -12.26 7.52 -1.74
N GLY A 34 -11.36 6.56 -1.50
CA GLY A 34 -11.05 5.47 -2.41
C GLY A 34 -9.86 4.66 -1.91
N PHE A 35 -9.57 3.58 -2.63
CA PHE A 35 -8.40 2.73 -2.40
C PHE A 35 -7.26 3.14 -3.35
N SER A 36 -6.06 3.30 -2.83
CA SER A 36 -4.85 3.63 -3.61
C SER A 36 -3.76 2.59 -3.38
N VAL A 37 -3.05 2.24 -4.44
CA VAL A 37 -1.86 1.37 -4.37
C VAL A 37 -0.66 2.16 -4.87
N GLY A 38 0.35 2.30 -4.04
CA GLY A 38 1.55 3.05 -4.38
C GLY A 38 2.46 3.24 -3.18
N PHE A 39 3.46 4.10 -3.35
CA PHE A 39 4.32 4.55 -2.27
C PHE A 39 3.91 5.97 -1.89
N GLY A 40 3.94 6.27 -0.59
CA GLY A 40 3.68 7.62 -0.08
C GLY A 40 4.69 8.65 -0.59
N PRO A 41 4.52 9.94 -0.22
CA PRO A 41 5.44 10.99 -0.63
C PRO A 41 6.88 10.66 -0.20
N VAL A 42 7.84 11.01 -1.05
CA VAL A 42 9.26 10.90 -0.72
C VAL A 42 9.53 11.86 0.45
N LEU A 43 9.86 11.30 1.62
CA LEU A 43 10.08 12.10 2.83
C LEU A 43 11.48 12.71 2.87
N LEU A 44 12.45 12.12 2.17
CA LEU A 44 13.81 12.62 2.09
C LEU A 44 14.35 12.38 0.67
N GLU A 45 14.56 13.47 -0.06
CA GLU A 45 15.22 13.50 -1.36
C GLU A 45 16.59 14.20 -1.17
N ARG A 46 17.67 13.63 -1.72
CA ARG A 46 19.02 14.21 -1.67
C ARG A 46 19.40 14.78 -3.02
#